data_AF-A0A6I2A0E4-F1
#
_entry.id   AF-A0A6I2A0E4-F1
#
_cell.length_a   1.000
_cell.length_b   1.000
_cell.length_c   1.000
_cell.angle_alpha   90.00
_cell.angle_beta   90.00
_cell.angle_gamma   90.00
#
_symmetry.space_group_name_H-M   'P 1'
#
loop_
_entity.id
_entity.type
_entity.pdbx_description
1 polymer ?
#
loop_
_entity_poly.entity_id
_entity_poly.type
_entity_poly.pdbx_seq_one_letter_code
_entity_poly.pdbx_strand_id
1 'polypeptide(L)'
;MLVGDSLILIGAGGLFLIIGILVYVWGKREEERYYNEVAKRPGDTREFMEHWPPRQQPGALKIGGVIAIALGAVLLVVGGIFCLLAL
;
A
#
# COMPACT_ATOMS: atom_id res chain seq x y z
N MET A 1 27.48 3.04 -17.92
CA MET A 1 26.03 2.98 -18.16
C MET A 1 25.34 2.23 -17.03
N LEU A 2 25.70 0.97 -16.72
CA LEU A 2 25.07 0.15 -15.66
C LEU A 2 24.84 0.80 -14.27
N VAL A 3 25.79 1.55 -13.71
CA VAL A 3 25.65 2.06 -12.32
C VAL A 3 24.56 3.14 -12.21
N GLY A 4 24.43 4.01 -13.21
CA GLY A 4 23.39 5.04 -13.24
C GLY A 4 22.00 4.43 -13.37
N ASP A 5 21.86 3.42 -14.22
CA ASP A 5 20.59 2.71 -14.43
C ASP A 5 20.17 1.93 -13.17
N SER A 6 21.12 1.31 -12.47
CA SER A 6 20.88 0.67 -11.16
C SER A 6 20.40 1.64 -10.10
N LEU A 7 21.00 2.83 -10.02
CA LEU A 7 20.58 3.86 -9.05
C LEU A 7 19.15 4.35 -9.33
N ILE A 8 18.77 4.46 -10.61
CA ILE A 8 17.39 4.82 -11.00
C ILE A 8 16.41 3.72 -10.57
N LEU A 9 16.73 2.44 -10.80
CA LEU A 9 15.89 1.32 -10.37
C LEU A 9 15.74 1.27 -8.85
N ILE A 10 16.83 1.47 -8.11
CA ILE A 10 16.83 1.50 -6.65
C ILE A 10 16.01 2.68 -6.13
N GLY A 11 16.21 3.87 -6.70
CA GLY A 11 15.49 5.08 -6.33
C GLY A 11 13.99 4.99 -6.60
N ALA A 12 13.62 4.52 -7.80
CA ALA A 12 12.22 4.32 -8.18
C ALA A 12 11.55 3.23 -7.33
N GLY A 13 12.25 2.11 -7.07
CA GLY A 13 11.77 1.03 -6.22
C GLY A 13 11.54 1.48 -4.77
N GLY A 14 12.49 2.23 -4.22
CA GLY A 14 12.37 2.83 -2.88
C GLY A 14 11.18 3.80 -2.80
N LEU A 15 11.01 4.67 -3.80
CA LEU A 15 9.87 5.59 -3.86
C LEU A 15 8.53 4.84 -3.89
N PHE A 16 8.41 3.81 -4.74
CA PHE A 16 7.20 2.98 -4.83
C PHE A 16 6.88 2.26 -3.52
N LEU A 17 7.91 1.76 -2.82
CA LEU A 17 7.75 1.16 -1.51
C LEU A 17 7.23 2.15 -0.47
N ILE A 18 7.83 3.34 -0.38
CA ILE A 18 7.43 4.36 0.59
C ILE A 18 5.97 4.78 0.34
N ILE A 19 5.62 5.09 -0.91
CA ILE A 19 4.25 5.48 -1.28
C ILE A 19 3.28 4.33 -1.01
N GLY A 20 3.62 3.10 -1.41
CA GLY A 20 2.77 1.93 -1.20
C GLY A 20 2.48 1.67 0.28
N ILE A 21 3.49 1.80 1.16
CA ILE A 21 3.33 1.67 2.61
C ILE A 21 2.42 2.78 3.16
N LEU A 22 2.67 4.04 2.76
CA LEU A 22 1.84 5.18 3.21
C LEU A 22 0.37 4.99 2.82
N VAL A 23 0.12 4.60 1.58
CA VAL A 23 -1.23 4.35 1.05
C VAL A 23 -1.91 3.17 1.77
N TYR A 24 -1.17 2.08 2.01
CA TYR A 24 -1.69 0.93 2.74
C TYR A 24 -2.06 1.28 4.19
N VAL A 25 -1.18 2.00 4.89
CA VAL A 25 -1.44 2.46 6.27
C VAL A 25 -2.59 3.43 6.32
N TRP A 26 -2.71 4.35 5.35
CA TRP A 26 -3.85 5.26 5.26
C TRP A 26 -5.14 4.48 5.04
N GLY A 27 -5.17 3.55 4.08
CA GLY A 27 -6.34 2.70 3.82
C GLY A 27 -6.77 1.91 5.06
N LYS A 28 -5.81 1.43 5.86
CA LYS A 28 -6.10 0.77 7.14
C LYS A 28 -6.69 1.73 8.19
N ARG A 29 -6.12 2.92 8.35
CA ARG A 29 -6.63 3.94 9.29
C ARG A 29 -8.01 4.43 8.92
N GLU A 30 -8.31 4.56 7.62
CA GLU A 30 -9.61 4.99 7.14
C GLU A 30 -10.70 3.95 7.48
N GLU A 31 -10.41 2.66 7.31
CA GLU A 31 -11.32 1.60 7.76
C GLU A 31 -11.55 1.64 9.27
N GLU A 32 -10.48 1.71 10.06
CA GLU A 32 -10.58 1.74 11.52
C GLU A 32 -11.41 2.94 12.00
N ARG A 33 -11.19 4.12 11.41
CA ARG A 33 -11.98 5.32 11.73
C ARG A 33 -13.44 5.13 11.37
N TYR A 34 -13.73 4.59 10.19
CA TYR A 34 -15.10 4.35 9.74
C TYR A 34 -15.85 3.37 10.66
N TYR A 35 -15.25 2.22 10.98
CA TYR A 35 -15.85 1.26 11.90
C TYR A 35 -16.09 1.84 13.29
N ASN A 36 -15.19 2.70 13.77
CA ASN A 36 -15.32 3.36 15.07
C ASN A 36 -16.46 4.40 15.08
N GLU A 37 -16.70 5.11 13.96
CA GLU A 37 -17.85 6.02 13.83
C GLU A 37 -19.19 5.26 13.76
N VAL A 38 -19.24 4.13 13.03
CA VAL A 38 -20.44 3.27 12.97
C VAL A 38 -20.77 2.69 14.35
N ALA A 39 -19.77 2.22 15.10
CA ALA A 39 -19.96 1.68 16.44
C ALA A 39 -20.50 2.70 17.46
N LYS A 40 -20.31 4.01 17.22
CA LYS A 40 -20.80 5.10 18.08
C LYS A 40 -22.24 5.52 17.77
N ARG A 41 -22.83 5.08 16.65
CA ARG A 41 -24.23 5.40 16.30
C ARG A 41 -25.20 4.51 17.08
N PRO A 42 -26.10 5.08 17.92
CA PRO A 42 -27.10 4.29 18.62
C PRO A 42 -28.13 3.70 17.64
N GLY A 43 -28.36 2.39 17.72
CA GLY A 43 -29.36 1.67 16.94
C GLY A 43 -28.88 1.03 15.64
N ASP A 44 -27.60 1.21 15.27
CA ASP A 44 -27.05 0.76 13.97
C ASP A 44 -26.13 -0.46 14.07
N THR A 45 -26.46 -1.37 15.00
CA THR A 45 -25.71 -2.63 15.19
C THR A 45 -25.89 -3.59 14.02
N ARG A 46 -26.96 -3.42 13.24
CA ARG A 46 -27.26 -4.25 12.07
C ARG A 46 -26.27 -4.00 10.94
N GLU A 47 -25.91 -2.75 10.64
CA GLU A 47 -24.91 -2.43 9.60
C GLU A 47 -23.51 -2.99 9.96
N PHE A 48 -23.15 -2.96 11.25
CA PHE A 48 -21.91 -3.54 11.76
C PHE A 48 -21.88 -5.09 11.66
N MET A 49 -22.99 -5.75 11.98
CA MET A 49 -23.10 -7.21 11.91
C MET A 49 -23.23 -7.73 10.47
N GLU A 50 -23.95 -7.01 9.59
CA GLU A 50 -24.24 -7.46 8.23
C GLU A 50 -23.11 -7.11 7.23
N HIS A 51 -22.14 -6.25 7.60
CA HIS A 51 -21.08 -5.76 6.69
C HIS A 51 -21.64 -5.28 5.34
N TRP A 52 -22.84 -4.71 5.38
CA TRP A 52 -23.62 -4.37 4.21
C TRP A 52 -24.03 -2.89 4.31
N PRO A 53 -23.80 -2.06 3.28
CA PRO A 53 -23.29 -2.40 1.95
C PRO A 53 -21.75 -2.56 1.91
N PRO A 54 -21.22 -3.45 1.06
CA PRO A 54 -19.78 -3.61 0.87
C PRO A 54 -19.18 -2.32 0.29
N ARG A 55 -18.48 -1.53 1.12
CA ARG A 55 -17.79 -0.32 0.66
C ARG A 55 -16.42 -0.68 0.09
N GLN A 56 -16.34 -0.60 -1.24
CA GLN A 56 -15.15 -0.94 -2.03
C GLN A 56 -14.00 0.08 -1.88
N GLN A 57 -14.30 1.29 -1.39
CA GLN A 57 -13.39 2.44 -1.37
C GLN A 57 -12.12 2.22 -0.52
N PRO A 58 -12.22 1.81 0.77
CA PRO A 58 -11.03 1.50 1.56
C PRO A 58 -10.27 0.26 1.06
N GLY A 59 -11.01 -0.75 0.57
CA GLY A 59 -10.42 -1.97 0.00
C GLY A 59 -9.57 -1.67 -1.23
N ALA A 60 -10.05 -0.80 -2.13
CA ALA A 60 -9.31 -0.41 -3.33
C ALA A 60 -7.99 0.30 -3.00
N LEU A 61 -7.99 1.19 -1.99
CA LEU A 61 -6.78 1.91 -1.57
C LEU A 61 -5.74 0.96 -0.97
N LYS A 62 -6.16 -0.03 -0.17
CA LYS A 62 -5.27 -1.06 0.36
C LYS A 62 -4.68 -1.93 -0.76
N ILE A 63 -5.50 -2.38 -1.70
CA ILE A 63 -5.05 -3.22 -2.82
C ILE A 63 -4.04 -2.43 -3.68
N GLY A 64 -4.32 -1.17 -3.97
CA GLY A 64 -3.37 -0.29 -4.67
C GLY A 64 -2.04 -0.14 -3.93
N GLY A 65 -2.08 0.03 -2.60
CA GLY A 65 -0.89 0.07 -1.76
C GLY A 65 -0.07 -1.23 -1.80
N VAL A 66 -0.73 -2.40 -1.72
CA VAL A 66 -0.05 -3.71 -1.82
C VAL A 66 0.61 -3.91 -3.19
N ILE A 67 -0.06 -3.53 -4.28
CA ILE A 67 0.51 -3.61 -5.63
C ILE A 67 1.74 -2.69 -5.75
N ALA A 68 1.65 -1.46 -5.23
CA ALA A 68 2.77 -0.53 -5.24
C ALA A 68 3.98 -1.04 -4.43
N ILE A 69 3.73 -1.65 -3.26
CA ILE A 69 4.77 -2.31 -2.44
C ILE A 69 5.44 -3.43 -3.22
N ALA A 70 4.65 -4.30 -3.86
CA ALA A 70 5.18 -5.43 -4.63
C ALA A 70 6.06 -4.96 -5.80
N LEU A 71 5.60 -3.94 -6.55
CA LEU A 71 6.38 -3.35 -7.64
C LEU A 71 7.67 -2.70 -7.12
N GLY A 72 7.59 -1.93 -6.03
CA GLY A 72 8.76 -1.30 -5.43
C GLY A 72 9.80 -2.32 -4.95
N ALA A 73 9.35 -3.42 -4.34
CA ALA A 73 10.20 -4.52 -3.91
C ALA A 73 10.91 -5.20 -5.09
N VAL A 74 10.18 -5.49 -6.18
CA VAL A 74 10.77 -6.07 -7.40
C VAL A 74 11.84 -5.15 -7.99
N LEU A 75 11.56 -3.85 -8.08
CA LEU A 75 12.52 -2.85 -8.58
C LEU A 75 13.77 -2.77 -7.72
N LEU A 76 13.63 -2.80 -6.38
CA LEU A 76 14.78 -2.83 -5.47
C LEU A 76 15.62 -4.10 -5.63
N VAL A 77 14.99 -5.26 -5.75
CA VAL A 77 15.72 -6.54 -5.92
C VAL A 77 16.51 -6.52 -7.22
N VAL A 78 15.87 -6.14 -8.34
CA VAL A 78 16.53 -6.08 -9.64
C VAL A 78 17.66 -5.03 -9.64
N GLY A 79 17.40 -3.82 -9.15
CA GLY A 79 18.41 -2.77 -9.05
C GLY A 79 19.56 -3.15 -8.13
N GLY A 80 19.28 -3.84 -7.02
CA GLY A 80 20.29 -4.35 -6.09
C GLY A 80 21.18 -5.41 -6.72
N ILE A 81 20.62 -6.36 -7.47
CA ILE A 81 21.39 -7.37 -8.20
C ILE A 81 22.30 -6.71 -9.22
N PHE A 82 21.79 -5.77 -10.02
CA PHE A 82 22.61 -5.06 -11.00
C PHE A 82 23.70 -4.19 -10.35
N CYS A 83 23.42 -3.59 -9.18
CA CYS A 83 24.41 -2.82 -8.43
C CYS A 83 25.53 -3.73 -7.90
N LEU A 84 25.20 -4.91 -7.37
CA LEU A 84 26.17 -5.88 -6.88
C LEU A 84 27.02 -6.49 -8.01
N LEU A 85 26.43 -6.73 -9.19
CA LEU A 85 27.16 -7.21 -10.37
C LEU A 85 28.06 -6.14 -11.01
N ALA A 86 27.76 -4.87 -10.76
CA ALA A 86 28.54 -3.74 -11.27
C ALA A 86 29.67 -3.29 -10.32
N LEU A 87 29.73 -3.86 -9.13
CA LEU A 87 30.79 -3.66 -8.12
C LEU A 87 31.96 -4.62 -8.39
#